data_AF-A0A9X7TNB8-F1
#
_entry.id   AF-A0A9X7TNB8-F1
#
_cell.length_a   1.000
_cell.length_b   1.000
_cell.length_c   1.000
_cell.angle_alpha   90.00
_cell.angle_beta   90.00
_cell.angle_gamma   90.00
#
_symmetry.space_group_name_H-M   'P 1'
#
loop_
_entity.id
_entity.type
_entity.pdbx_description
1 polymer ?
#
loop_
_entity_poly.entity_id
_entity_poly.type
_entity_poly.pdbx_seq_one_letter_code
_entity_poly.pdbx_strand_id
1 'polypeptide(L)'
;MKCTEKSENIIFEVEDESQIPNNFTLVTSIKKLNLGIPVSEIQKLDQNLFKINIDNKIYLFRIIDGKIVREKIKGLSEEIINLLKEYNELSLKEVVEIIYHKTKSSRDNIRKEIYFLKDIGIVEIKNGRVLLNNNSWL
;
A
#
# COMPACT_ATOMS: atom_id res chain seq x y z
N MET A 1 12.38 -22.66 27.94
CA MET A 1 10.98 -22.34 27.55
C MET A 1 10.15 -23.60 27.70
N LYS A 2 9.03 -23.57 28.44
CA LYS A 2 8.07 -24.68 28.47
C LYS A 2 6.89 -24.27 27.58
N CYS A 3 6.74 -24.92 26.43
CA CYS A 3 5.52 -24.80 25.63
C CYS A 3 4.39 -25.46 26.40
N THR A 4 3.30 -24.71 26.61
CA THR A 4 2.05 -25.20 27.19
C THR A 4 1.04 -25.45 26.07
N GLU A 5 -0.02 -26.20 26.33
CA GLU A 5 -1.08 -26.49 25.35
C GLU A 5 -1.79 -25.24 24.82
N LYS A 6 -1.66 -24.09 25.50
CA LYS A 6 -2.18 -22.78 25.06
C LYS A 6 -1.16 -21.96 24.26
N SER A 7 0.02 -22.50 24.00
CA SER A 7 1.05 -21.77 23.26
C SER A 7 0.63 -21.64 21.80
N GLU A 8 0.76 -20.43 21.26
CA GLU A 8 0.51 -20.14 19.86
C GLU A 8 1.84 -20.07 19.10
N ASN A 9 1.83 -20.57 17.86
CA ASN A 9 3.04 -20.63 17.03
C ASN A 9 3.16 -19.40 16.11
N ILE A 10 4.40 -18.98 15.86
CA ILE A 10 4.78 -18.07 14.77
C ILE A 10 5.60 -18.87 13.79
N ILE A 11 5.18 -18.91 12.54
CA ILE A 11 5.74 -19.80 11.53
C ILE A 11 6.15 -18.97 10.33
N PHE A 12 7.37 -19.22 9.86
CA PHE A 12 7.94 -18.48 8.75
C PHE A 12 8.11 -19.38 7.53
N GLU A 13 7.95 -18.78 6.36
CA GLU A 13 8.30 -19.38 5.06
C GLU A 13 7.59 -20.73 4.80
N VAL A 14 6.34 -20.84 5.24
CA VAL A 14 5.53 -22.04 5.03
C VAL A 14 5.33 -22.29 3.55
N GLU A 15 5.58 -23.51 3.09
CA GLU A 15 5.37 -23.89 1.69
C GLU A 15 4.04 -24.60 1.45
N ASP A 16 3.48 -25.23 2.50
CA ASP A 16 2.30 -26.08 2.43
C ASP A 16 1.43 -25.97 3.70
N GLU A 17 0.12 -26.10 3.54
CA GLU A 17 -0.87 -25.92 4.61
C GLU A 17 -0.70 -26.97 5.74
N SER A 18 -0.19 -28.16 5.43
CA SER A 18 0.05 -29.22 6.42
C SER A 18 1.14 -28.87 7.45
N GLN A 19 1.98 -27.87 7.16
CA GLN A 19 3.02 -27.40 8.09
C GLN A 19 2.45 -26.47 9.18
N ILE A 20 1.17 -26.09 9.06
CA ILE A 20 0.53 -25.12 9.94
C ILE A 20 -0.26 -25.87 11.04
N PRO A 21 0.13 -25.74 12.31
CA PRO A 21 -0.61 -26.30 13.43
C PRO A 21 -1.94 -25.54 13.62
N ASN A 22 -2.92 -26.18 14.25
CA ASN A 22 -4.23 -25.56 14.49
C ASN A 22 -4.19 -24.29 15.37
N ASN A 23 -3.13 -24.10 16.17
CA ASN A 23 -2.98 -22.96 17.06
C ASN A 23 -1.74 -22.13 16.66
N PHE A 24 -1.96 -21.02 15.98
CA PHE A 24 -0.91 -20.10 15.54
C PHE A 24 -1.37 -18.64 15.66
N THR A 25 -0.41 -17.75 15.90
CA THR A 25 -0.62 -16.30 15.89
C THR A 25 -0.32 -15.70 14.52
N LEU A 26 0.73 -16.19 13.86
CA LEU A 26 1.22 -15.63 12.60
C LEU A 26 1.85 -16.71 11.73
N VAL A 27 1.55 -16.65 10.43
CA VAL A 27 2.17 -17.46 9.38
C VAL A 27 2.67 -16.52 8.30
N THR A 28 3.90 -16.72 7.84
CA THR A 28 4.40 -16.10 6.61
C THR A 28 4.60 -17.15 5.53
N SER A 29 4.29 -16.81 4.29
CA SER A 29 4.53 -17.64 3.12
C SER A 29 4.81 -16.76 1.91
N ILE A 30 5.62 -17.28 0.99
CA ILE A 30 5.83 -16.67 -0.34
C ILE A 30 4.66 -17.05 -1.27
N LYS A 31 3.99 -18.18 -1.00
CA LYS A 31 2.86 -18.67 -1.77
C LYS A 31 1.55 -18.26 -1.12
N LYS A 32 0.50 -18.15 -1.92
CA LYS A 32 -0.85 -17.99 -1.40
C LYS A 32 -1.35 -19.34 -0.88
N LEU A 33 -1.67 -19.40 0.40
CA LEU A 33 -2.25 -20.57 1.08
C LEU A 33 -3.76 -20.36 1.31
N ASN A 34 -4.56 -21.42 1.21
CA ASN A 34 -6.02 -21.38 1.33
C ASN A 34 -6.48 -21.80 2.72
N LEU A 35 -6.09 -21.03 3.73
CA LEU A 35 -6.33 -21.38 5.14
C LEU A 35 -7.71 -20.96 5.67
N GLY A 36 -8.55 -20.32 4.86
CA GLY A 36 -9.85 -19.81 5.30
C GLY A 36 -9.79 -18.69 6.35
N ILE A 37 -8.61 -18.10 6.55
CA ILE A 37 -8.33 -16.99 7.49
C ILE A 37 -8.05 -15.69 6.73
N PRO A 38 -8.10 -14.52 7.41
CA PRO A 38 -7.63 -13.27 6.82
C PRO A 38 -6.15 -13.35 6.40
N VAL A 39 -5.87 -13.00 5.15
CA VAL A 39 -4.51 -12.96 4.60
C VAL A 39 -4.21 -11.53 4.16
N SER A 40 -3.09 -10.98 4.62
CA SER A 40 -2.57 -9.70 4.13
C SER A 40 -1.41 -9.94 3.19
N GLU A 41 -1.54 -9.49 1.95
CA GLU A 41 -0.50 -9.62 0.93
C GLU A 41 0.47 -8.43 0.98
N ILE A 42 1.77 -8.72 1.00
CA ILE A 42 2.82 -7.70 0.84
C ILE A 42 3.17 -7.63 -0.65
N GLN A 43 2.99 -6.44 -1.23
CA GLN A 43 3.32 -6.17 -2.63
C GLN A 43 4.55 -5.26 -2.72
N LYS A 44 5.54 -5.65 -3.52
CA LYS A 44 6.71 -4.83 -3.82
C LYS A 44 6.38 -3.84 -4.93
N LEU A 45 6.60 -2.55 -4.67
CA LEU A 45 6.29 -1.46 -5.59
C LEU A 45 7.52 -0.95 -6.34
N ASP A 46 8.66 -0.86 -5.63
CA ASP A 46 9.91 -0.35 -6.18
C ASP A 46 11.10 -0.93 -5.39
N GLN A 47 12.33 -0.48 -5.67
CA GLN A 47 13.52 -0.81 -4.92
C GLN A 47 13.32 -0.47 -3.44
N ASN A 48 13.21 -1.53 -2.64
CA ASN A 48 12.97 -1.51 -1.22
C ASN A 48 11.66 -0.84 -0.77
N LEU A 49 10.71 -0.54 -1.67
CA LEU A 49 9.40 0.01 -1.32
C LEU A 49 8.32 -1.06 -1.42
N PHE A 50 7.53 -1.19 -0.37
CA PHE A 50 6.48 -2.20 -0.25
C PHE A 50 5.18 -1.57 0.23
N LYS A 51 4.07 -2.22 -0.11
CA LYS A 51 2.75 -1.95 0.45
C LYS A 51 2.14 -3.21 1.04
N ILE A 52 1.33 -3.04 2.07
CA ILE A 52 0.45 -4.06 2.61
C ILE A 52 -0.90 -3.41 2.90
N ASN A 53 -1.99 -4.12 2.61
CA ASN A 53 -3.33 -3.71 2.99
C ASN A 53 -3.77 -4.56 4.19
N ILE A 54 -4.04 -3.90 5.31
CA ILE A 54 -4.54 -4.53 6.54
C ILE A 54 -5.80 -3.78 6.92
N ASP A 55 -6.92 -4.48 7.07
CA ASP A 55 -8.21 -3.89 7.49
C ASP A 55 -8.63 -2.65 6.69
N ASN A 56 -8.48 -2.71 5.36
CA ASN A 56 -8.73 -1.57 4.46
C ASN A 56 -7.89 -0.33 4.80
N LYS A 57 -6.66 -0.52 5.29
CA LYS A 57 -5.67 0.53 5.44
C LYS A 57 -4.41 0.16 4.71
N ILE A 58 -3.91 1.09 3.90
CA ILE A 58 -2.68 0.91 3.14
C ILE A 58 -1.50 1.37 3.99
N TYR A 59 -0.58 0.46 4.23
CA TYR A 59 0.69 0.76 4.89
C TYR A 59 1.81 0.70 3.87
N LEU A 60 2.49 1.83 3.69
CA LEU A 60 3.71 1.93 2.87
C LEU A 60 4.93 1.88 3.77
N PHE A 61 5.91 1.08 3.39
CA PHE A 61 7.14 0.94 4.15
C PHE A 61 8.32 0.60 3.25
N ARG A 62 9.51 0.91 3.74
CA ARG A 62 10.78 0.52 3.15
C ARG A 62 11.54 -0.43 4.06
N ILE A 63 12.37 -1.27 3.44
CA ILE A 63 13.37 -2.07 4.15
C ILE A 63 14.74 -1.43 3.89
N ILE A 64 15.32 -0.81 4.92
CA ILE A 64 16.62 -0.13 4.86
C ILE A 64 17.49 -0.72 5.96
N ASP A 65 18.65 -1.27 5.60
CA ASP A 65 19.59 -1.92 6.54
C ASP A 65 18.91 -2.95 7.45
N GLY A 66 18.01 -3.76 6.87
CA GLY A 66 17.23 -4.78 7.57
C GLY A 66 16.11 -4.25 8.48
N LYS A 67 15.87 -2.93 8.50
CA LYS A 67 14.81 -2.30 9.32
C LYS A 67 13.62 -1.88 8.48
N ILE A 68 12.42 -2.09 9.02
CA ILE A 68 11.18 -1.58 8.45
C ILE A 68 11.04 -0.10 8.85
N VAL A 69 11.04 0.77 7.85
CA VAL A 69 10.84 2.21 8.01
C VAL A 69 9.53 2.59 7.33
N ARG A 70 8.63 3.24 8.06
CA ARG A 70 7.36 3.72 7.48
C ARG A 70 7.64 4.77 6.42
N GLU A 71 7.11 4.56 5.21
CA GLU A 71 7.16 5.53 4.14
C GLU A 71 6.01 6.52 4.32
N LYS A 72 6.32 7.82 4.27
CA LYS A 72 5.31 8.88 4.35
C LYS A 72 5.16 9.50 2.98
N ILE A 73 3.92 9.64 2.54
CA ILE A 73 3.65 10.43 1.34
C ILE A 73 3.85 11.90 1.64
N LYS A 74 4.65 12.56 0.80
CA LYS A 74 5.07 13.95 0.95
C LYS A 74 5.25 14.59 -0.43
N GLY A 75 5.38 15.92 -0.44
CA GLY A 75 5.75 16.66 -1.64
C GLY A 75 4.67 16.56 -2.71
N LEU A 76 5.05 16.20 -3.94
CA LEU A 76 4.13 16.24 -5.08
C LEU A 76 2.91 15.34 -4.90
N SER A 77 3.09 14.12 -4.40
CA SER A 77 1.98 13.22 -4.07
C SER A 77 1.01 13.84 -3.06
N GLU A 78 1.54 14.48 -2.00
CA GLU A 78 0.72 15.11 -0.97
C GLU A 78 -0.11 16.27 -1.53
N GLU A 79 0.48 17.07 -2.41
CA GLU A 79 -0.22 18.15 -3.10
C GLU A 79 -1.36 17.64 -4.01
N ILE A 80 -1.13 16.53 -4.73
CA ILE A 80 -2.17 15.87 -5.54
C ILE A 80 -3.31 15.36 -4.65
N ILE A 81 -2.98 14.71 -3.54
CA ILE A 81 -3.99 14.19 -2.60
C ILE A 81 -4.82 15.32 -2.00
N ASN A 82 -4.17 16.41 -1.56
CA ASN A 82 -4.87 17.55 -0.98
C ASN A 82 -5.79 18.22 -2.00
N LEU A 83 -5.35 18.35 -3.26
CA LEU A 83 -6.21 18.83 -4.34
C LEU A 83 -7.45 17.93 -4.50
N LEU A 84 -7.27 16.60 -4.55
CA LEU A 84 -8.40 15.70 -4.71
C LEU A 84 -9.31 15.65 -3.46
N LYS A 85 -8.81 15.96 -2.26
CA LYS A 85 -9.65 16.14 -1.06
C LYS A 85 -10.55 17.37 -1.17
N GLU A 86 -10.06 18.44 -1.80
CA GLU A 86 -10.82 19.68 -1.98
C GLU A 86 -11.91 19.54 -3.06
N TYR A 87 -11.62 18.84 -4.15
CA TYR A 87 -12.50 18.79 -5.33
C TYR A 87 -13.19 17.44 -5.57
N ASN A 88 -12.91 16.41 -4.75
CA ASN A 88 -13.32 15.00 -4.87
C ASN A 88 -12.86 14.27 -6.15
N GLU A 89 -13.23 14.79 -7.31
CA GLU A 89 -12.96 14.18 -8.62
C GLU A 89 -12.59 15.27 -9.63
N LEU A 90 -11.46 15.08 -10.33
CA LEU A 90 -11.00 15.98 -11.39
C LEU A 90 -10.55 15.17 -12.61
N SER A 91 -10.62 15.75 -13.81
CA SER A 91 -9.98 15.12 -14.96
C SER A 91 -8.46 15.09 -14.79
N LEU A 92 -7.80 14.09 -15.38
CA LEU A 92 -6.34 13.97 -15.34
C LEU A 92 -5.64 15.27 -15.82
N LYS A 93 -6.23 15.93 -16.83
CA LYS A 93 -5.72 17.19 -17.38
C LYS A 93 -5.80 18.32 -16.35
N GLU A 94 -6.91 18.44 -15.64
CA GLU A 94 -7.10 19.48 -14.60
C GLU A 94 -6.14 19.28 -13.44
N VAL A 95 -6.00 18.03 -12.94
CA VAL A 95 -5.03 17.73 -11.88
C VAL A 95 -3.62 18.15 -12.30
N VAL A 96 -3.21 17.78 -13.52
CA VAL A 96 -1.88 18.12 -14.03
C VAL A 96 -1.67 19.63 -14.14
N GLU A 97 -2.63 20.38 -14.69
CA GLU A 97 -2.49 21.83 -14.83
C GLU A 97 -2.48 22.56 -13.48
N ILE A 98 -3.40 22.22 -12.57
CA ILE A 98 -3.47 22.86 -11.25
C ILE A 98 -2.18 22.62 -10.46
N ILE A 99 -1.69 21.37 -10.43
CA ILE A 99 -0.46 21.02 -9.71
C ILE A 99 0.78 21.62 -10.40
N TYR A 100 0.80 21.70 -11.73
CA TYR A 100 1.87 22.37 -12.48
C TYR A 100 1.97 23.84 -12.07
N HIS A 101 0.84 24.55 -12.03
CA HIS A 101 0.82 25.96 -11.64
C HIS A 101 1.22 26.17 -10.17
N LYS A 102 0.80 25.26 -9.28
CA LYS A 102 1.07 25.32 -7.82
C LYS A 102 2.52 25.00 -7.47
N THR A 103 3.08 23.92 -8.03
CA THR A 103 4.38 23.39 -7.59
C THR A 103 5.53 23.67 -8.55
N LYS A 104 5.25 24.17 -9.77
CA LYS A 104 6.20 24.33 -10.88
C LYS A 104 6.91 23.04 -11.31
N SER A 105 6.41 21.87 -10.88
CA SER A 105 6.88 20.56 -11.34
C SER A 105 6.53 20.33 -12.80
N SER A 106 7.32 19.54 -13.54
CA SER A 106 7.01 19.23 -14.94
C SER A 106 5.72 18.40 -15.04
N ARG A 107 4.95 18.60 -16.12
CA ARG A 107 3.69 17.86 -16.37
C ARG A 107 3.91 16.35 -16.39
N ASP A 108 5.03 15.89 -16.93
CA ASP A 108 5.37 14.47 -16.96
C ASP A 108 5.68 13.92 -15.58
N ASN A 109 6.36 14.69 -14.72
CA ASN A 109 6.59 14.28 -13.34
C ASN A 109 5.26 14.16 -12.58
N ILE A 110 4.34 15.09 -12.80
CA ILE A 110 3.00 15.06 -12.17
C ILE A 110 2.23 13.82 -12.63
N ARG A 111 2.26 13.49 -13.93
CA ARG A 111 1.61 12.27 -14.43
C ARG A 111 2.21 11.02 -13.80
N LYS A 112 3.54 10.91 -13.75
CA LYS A 112 4.23 9.79 -13.08
C LYS A 112 3.78 9.64 -11.63
N GLU A 113 3.69 10.76 -10.92
CA GLU A 113 3.25 10.77 -9.52
C GLU A 113 1.79 10.32 -9.37
N ILE A 114 0.88 10.77 -10.25
CA ILE A 114 -0.52 10.31 -10.25
C ILE A 114 -0.60 8.79 -10.50
N TYR A 115 0.20 8.26 -11.42
CA TYR A 115 0.25 6.81 -11.67
C TYR A 115 0.85 6.05 -10.49
N PHE A 116 1.89 6.60 -9.85
CA PHE A 116 2.43 6.04 -8.61
C PHE A 116 1.35 5.97 -7.52
N LEU A 117 0.61 7.06 -7.30
CA LEU A 117 -0.52 7.11 -6.35
C LEU A 117 -1.61 6.08 -6.69
N LYS A 118 -1.82 5.81 -7.99
CA LYS A 118 -2.75 4.76 -8.43
C LYS A 118 -2.22 3.38 -8.09
N ASP A 119 -0.95 3.11 -8.37
CA ASP A 119 -0.31 1.81 -8.16
C ASP A 119 -0.26 1.44 -6.67
N ILE A 120 -0.08 2.42 -5.80
CA ILE A 120 -0.16 2.22 -4.35
C ILE A 120 -1.59 2.19 -3.81
N GLY A 121 -2.61 2.34 -4.67
CA GLY A 121 -4.03 2.17 -4.34
C GLY A 121 -4.70 3.40 -3.73
N ILE A 122 -4.05 4.55 -3.78
CA ILE A 122 -4.47 5.78 -3.10
C ILE A 122 -5.44 6.61 -3.96
N VAL A 123 -5.21 6.64 -5.26
CA VAL A 123 -6.15 7.20 -6.23
C VAL A 123 -6.66 6.12 -7.16
N GLU A 124 -7.84 6.34 -7.72
CA GLU A 124 -8.32 5.57 -8.86
C GLU A 124 -8.34 6.47 -10.10
N ILE A 125 -8.10 5.86 -11.27
CA ILE A 125 -8.28 6.53 -12.55
C ILE A 125 -9.39 5.81 -13.32
N LYS A 126 -10.54 6.45 -13.47
CA LYS A 126 -11.73 5.92 -14.16
C LYS A 126 -12.18 6.91 -15.21
N ASN A 127 -12.35 6.44 -16.46
CA ASN A 127 -12.82 7.28 -17.58
C ASN A 127 -12.03 8.61 -17.76
N GLY A 128 -10.71 8.58 -17.53
CA GLY A 128 -9.85 9.77 -17.62
C GLY A 128 -9.95 10.75 -16.45
N ARG A 129 -10.72 10.41 -15.41
CA ARG A 129 -10.83 11.15 -14.16
C ARG A 129 -10.05 10.49 -13.04
N VAL A 130 -9.56 11.31 -12.13
CA VAL A 130 -8.76 10.94 -10.97
C VAL A 130 -9.58 11.26 -9.72
N LEU A 131 -9.70 10.28 -8.83
CA LEU A 131 -10.43 10.40 -7.57
C LEU A 131 -9.66 9.71 -6.44
N LEU A 132 -9.90 10.14 -5.20
CA LEU A 132 -9.34 9.44 -4.04
C LEU A 132 -10.06 8.11 -3.83
N ASN A 133 -9.29 7.09 -3.47
CA ASN A 133 -9.84 5.84 -2.99
C ASN A 133 -10.13 5.99 -1.48
N ASN A 134 -11.41 5.96 -1.11
CA ASN A 134 -11.89 6.20 0.26
C ASN A 134 -11.37 5.18 1.30
N ASN A 135 -10.84 4.05 0.85
CA ASN A 135 -10.35 2.95 1.71
C ASN A 135 -8.83 3.01 1.97
N SER A 136 -8.18 4.17 1.81
CA SER A 136 -6.71 4.18 1.67
C SER A 136 -5.96 5.00 2.73
N TRP A 137 -6.65 5.82 3.54
CA TRP A 137 -5.99 6.95 4.23
C TRP A 137 -6.45 7.31 5.65
N LEU A 138 -7.53 6.70 6.16
CA LEU A 138 -8.03 6.95 7.51
C LEU A 138 -7.58 5.86 8.48
#